data_AF-A0A7Z9JF83-F1
#
_entry.id   AF-A0A7Z9JF83-F1
#
_cell.length_a   1.000
_cell.length_b   1.000
_cell.length_c   1.000
_cell.angle_alpha   90.00
_cell.angle_beta   90.00
_cell.angle_gamma   90.00
#
_symmetry.space_group_name_H-M   'P 1'
#
loop_
_entity.id
_entity.type
_entity.pdbx_description
1 polymer ?
#
loop_
_entity_poly.entity_id
_entity_poly.type
_entity_poly.pdbx_seq_one_letter_code
_entity_poly.pdbx_strand_id
1 'polypeptide(L)'
;MRICLLTNQHLNDPNIREDDWPCDPRPFLPDDDWHLAVLGEKHESVAQVEALIEEGFDLFFNLCDGAEDQLDHPGIEVILTLEKHGVPFTGATSKCYEPTRKEMKDACTKHGIATPTFVFAKNETDVERAVKTLQFPLFVKHHNSYASVDISRASKVMSPAGLRRQAKKIIRKHGAALIEEYIDGIECTVLIAETPGKPNKPTSYIPVQYEFPEGESFKHSDMKFVDYDGLKT
;
A
#
# COMPACT_ATOMS: atom_id res chain seq x y z
N MET A 1 -2.49 10.09 -28.08
CA MET A 1 -1.60 10.76 -27.10
C MET A 1 -0.29 9.99 -27.06
N ARG A 2 0.85 10.65 -26.86
CA ARG A 2 2.14 9.98 -26.63
C ARG A 2 2.33 9.76 -25.13
N ILE A 3 2.33 8.50 -24.70
CA ILE A 3 2.33 8.11 -23.29
C ILE A 3 3.61 7.34 -22.96
N CYS A 4 4.32 7.76 -21.93
CA CYS A 4 5.44 7.00 -21.37
C CYS A 4 4.95 6.18 -20.17
N LEU A 5 4.96 4.86 -20.28
CA LEU A 5 4.68 3.92 -19.20
C LEU A 5 5.95 3.69 -18.39
N LEU A 6 5.99 4.21 -17.17
CA LEU A 6 7.06 3.99 -16.21
C LEU A 6 6.72 2.78 -15.33
N THR A 7 7.60 1.78 -15.30
CA THR A 7 7.43 0.59 -14.47
C THR A 7 8.79 0.04 -14.03
N ASN A 8 8.82 -0.74 -12.96
CA ASN A 8 9.96 -1.58 -12.55
C ASN A 8 9.77 -3.05 -12.95
N GLN A 9 8.64 -3.40 -13.58
CA GLN A 9 8.35 -4.75 -14.04
C GLN A 9 8.80 -4.92 -15.49
N HIS A 10 9.52 -6.00 -15.76
CA HIS A 10 9.77 -6.43 -17.13
C HIS A 10 8.50 -7.07 -17.70
N LEU A 11 7.58 -6.26 -18.23
CA LEU A 11 6.28 -6.72 -18.76
C LEU A 11 6.39 -7.74 -19.92
N ASN A 12 7.57 -7.91 -20.50
CA ASN A 12 7.86 -8.89 -21.55
C ASN A 12 8.71 -10.07 -21.04
N ASP A 13 8.91 -10.20 -19.72
CA ASP A 13 9.67 -11.32 -19.14
C ASP A 13 8.86 -12.62 -19.32
N PRO A 14 9.42 -13.64 -20.02
CA PRO A 14 8.74 -14.92 -20.24
C PRO A 14 8.49 -15.70 -18.93
N ASN A 15 9.05 -15.26 -17.80
CA ASN A 15 8.88 -15.88 -16.49
C ASN A 15 7.81 -15.20 -15.63
N ILE A 16 7.10 -14.18 -16.12
CA ILE A 16 5.90 -13.68 -15.42
C ILE A 16 4.95 -14.85 -15.24
N ARG A 17 4.52 -15.10 -14.00
CA ARG A 17 3.66 -16.25 -13.71
C ARG A 17 2.35 -16.08 -14.44
N GLU A 18 1.78 -17.17 -14.95
CA GLU A 18 0.51 -17.15 -15.72
C GLU A 18 -0.67 -16.56 -14.91
N ASP A 19 -0.59 -16.63 -13.57
CA ASP A 19 -1.55 -16.06 -12.62
C ASP A 19 -1.23 -14.62 -12.16
N ASP A 20 -0.07 -14.08 -12.55
CA ASP A 20 0.36 -12.72 -12.22
C ASP A 20 0.04 -11.80 -13.40
N TRP A 21 -1.17 -11.22 -13.37
CA TRP A 21 -1.64 -10.35 -14.44
C TRP A 21 -0.70 -9.15 -14.58
N PRO A 22 0.00 -8.99 -15.73
CA PRO A 22 0.94 -7.88 -15.87
C PRO A 22 0.17 -6.57 -15.73
N CYS A 23 0.68 -5.68 -14.89
CA CYS A 23 0.15 -4.32 -14.75
C CYS A 23 0.46 -3.54 -16.04
N ASP A 24 -0.28 -3.81 -17.11
CA ASP A 24 -0.08 -3.25 -18.44
C ASP A 24 -1.37 -2.56 -18.94
N PRO A 25 -1.41 -1.21 -18.95
CA PRO A 25 -2.57 -0.46 -19.42
C PRO A 25 -2.68 -0.42 -20.96
N ARG A 26 -1.61 -0.75 -21.71
CA ARG A 26 -1.54 -0.54 -23.18
C ARG A 26 -2.67 -1.23 -23.95
N PRO A 27 -3.06 -2.49 -23.64
CA PRO A 27 -4.16 -3.15 -24.35
C PRO A 27 -5.52 -2.47 -24.19
N PHE A 28 -5.71 -1.66 -23.14
CA PHE A 28 -6.97 -0.98 -22.84
C PHE A 28 -7.06 0.41 -23.51
N LEU A 29 -5.96 0.91 -24.08
CA LEU A 29 -5.85 2.19 -24.77
C LEU A 29 -5.08 2.01 -26.10
N PRO A 30 -5.64 1.23 -27.05
CA PRO A 30 -4.92 0.80 -28.26
C PRO A 30 -4.69 1.92 -29.28
N ASP A 31 -5.43 3.03 -29.17
CA ASP A 31 -5.33 4.17 -30.09
C ASP A 31 -4.25 5.19 -29.67
N ASP A 32 -3.63 5.00 -28.50
CA ASP A 32 -2.54 5.84 -28.00
C ASP A 32 -1.16 5.30 -28.39
N ASP A 33 -0.17 6.20 -28.50
CA ASP A 33 1.22 5.87 -28.80
C ASP A 33 1.98 5.64 -27.48
N TRP A 34 2.43 4.41 -27.26
CA TRP A 34 3.02 3.98 -26.00
C TRP A 34 4.51 3.75 -26.09
N HIS A 35 5.26 4.38 -25.18
CA HIS A 35 6.64 4.05 -24.88
C HIS A 35 6.70 3.31 -23.54
N LEU A 36 7.21 2.07 -23.54
CA LEU A 36 7.46 1.32 -22.31
C LEU A 36 8.88 1.61 -21.81
N ALA A 37 8.98 2.21 -20.62
CA ALA A 37 10.22 2.44 -19.91
C ALA A 37 10.26 1.58 -18.64
N VAL A 38 11.14 0.57 -18.65
CA VAL A 38 11.46 -0.20 -17.45
C VAL A 38 12.61 0.50 -16.73
N LEU A 39 12.32 1.08 -15.58
CA LEU A 39 13.29 1.78 -14.75
C LEU A 39 14.18 0.78 -13.99
N GLY A 40 15.42 1.22 -13.74
CA GLY A 40 16.40 0.46 -12.96
C GLY A 40 16.20 0.63 -11.46
N GLU A 41 17.31 0.65 -10.72
CA GLU A 41 17.26 0.87 -9.28
C GLU A 41 16.81 2.30 -8.95
N LYS A 42 16.36 2.50 -7.71
CA LYS A 42 15.90 3.80 -7.20
C LYS A 42 16.90 4.93 -7.48
N HIS A 43 18.18 4.67 -7.28
CA HIS A 43 19.24 5.68 -7.43
C HIS A 43 19.49 6.10 -8.89
N GLU A 44 19.09 5.27 -9.86
CA GLU A 44 19.24 5.51 -11.31
C GLU A 44 17.98 6.17 -11.90
N SER A 45 16.83 5.90 -11.28
CA SER A 45 15.50 6.28 -11.79
C SER A 45 15.35 7.77 -12.11
N VAL A 46 15.95 8.66 -11.30
CA VAL A 46 15.88 10.12 -11.51
C VAL A 46 16.47 10.50 -12.86
N ALA A 47 17.69 10.04 -13.17
CA ALA A 47 18.36 10.37 -14.42
C ALA A 47 17.64 9.75 -15.62
N GLN A 48 17.10 8.54 -15.47
CA GLN A 48 16.30 7.87 -16.50
C GLN A 48 15.02 8.66 -16.80
N VAL A 49 14.29 9.09 -15.77
CA VAL A 49 13.06 9.87 -15.91
C VAL A 49 13.35 11.25 -16.51
N GLU A 50 14.42 11.93 -16.09
CA GLU A 50 14.82 13.21 -16.70
C GLU A 50 15.11 13.07 -18.21
N ALA A 51 15.80 12.01 -18.63
CA ALA A 51 16.02 11.74 -20.06
C ALA A 51 14.72 11.46 -20.81
N LEU A 52 13.78 10.71 -20.23
CA LEU A 52 12.48 10.44 -20.83
C LEU A 52 11.61 11.70 -20.94
N ILE A 53 11.76 12.67 -20.04
CA ILE A 53 11.07 13.96 -20.12
C ILE A 53 11.51 14.74 -21.36
N GLU A 54 12.77 14.66 -21.77
CA GLU A 54 13.29 15.35 -22.95
C GLU A 54 12.68 14.84 -24.28
N GLU A 55 12.13 13.63 -24.29
CA GLU A 55 11.45 13.01 -25.45
C GLU A 55 10.06 13.61 -25.75
N GLY A 56 9.54 14.45 -24.85
CA GLY A 56 8.31 15.23 -25.07
C GLY A 56 7.04 14.40 -25.12
N PHE A 57 6.82 13.52 -24.13
CA PHE A 57 5.56 12.79 -23.94
C PHE A 57 4.45 13.71 -23.42
N ASP A 58 3.20 13.40 -23.78
CA ASP A 58 2.02 14.12 -23.31
C ASP A 58 1.63 13.73 -21.87
N LEU A 59 1.96 12.49 -21.47
CA LEU A 59 1.61 11.90 -20.18
C LEU A 59 2.63 10.84 -19.76
N PHE A 60 2.95 10.80 -18.47
CA PHE A 60 3.65 9.70 -17.82
C PHE A 60 2.67 8.81 -17.05
N PHE A 61 2.47 7.58 -17.51
CA PHE A 61 1.71 6.59 -16.78
C PHE A 61 2.63 5.92 -15.75
N ASN A 62 2.52 6.30 -14.48
CA ASN A 62 3.42 5.86 -13.43
C ASN A 62 2.90 4.60 -12.71
N LEU A 63 3.64 3.50 -12.78
CA LEU A 63 3.40 2.26 -12.04
C LEU A 63 4.49 1.97 -10.98
N CYS A 64 5.41 2.90 -10.76
CA CYS A 64 6.45 2.73 -9.74
C CYS A 64 5.83 2.89 -8.33
N ASP A 65 5.97 1.85 -7.51
CA ASP A 65 5.35 1.72 -6.19
C ASP A 65 6.36 1.44 -5.05
N GLY A 66 7.65 1.62 -5.31
CA GLY A 66 8.71 1.41 -4.32
C GLY A 66 8.55 2.30 -3.09
N ALA A 67 8.70 1.70 -1.91
CA ALA A 67 8.72 2.41 -0.63
C ALA A 67 10.08 3.04 -0.34
N GLU A 68 10.16 4.00 0.57
CA GLU A 68 11.41 4.71 0.93
C GLU A 68 12.61 3.77 1.17
N ASP A 69 12.39 2.65 1.88
CA ASP A 69 13.42 1.69 2.28
C ASP A 69 13.80 0.65 1.22
N GLN A 70 13.10 0.61 0.09
CA GLN A 70 13.41 -0.29 -1.04
C GLN A 70 14.33 0.43 -2.04
N LEU A 71 15.62 0.05 -2.05
CA LEU A 71 16.63 0.69 -2.92
C LEU A 71 16.60 0.16 -4.36
N ASP A 72 16.10 -1.06 -4.54
CA ASP A 72 15.96 -1.75 -5.81
C ASP A 72 14.64 -1.44 -6.52
N HIS A 73 13.70 -0.76 -5.87
CA HIS A 73 12.38 -0.42 -6.42
C HIS A 73 12.21 1.10 -6.49
N PRO A 74 12.01 1.67 -7.71
CA PRO A 74 11.73 3.09 -7.84
C PRO A 74 10.34 3.45 -7.29
N GLY A 75 10.20 4.66 -6.75
CA GLY A 75 9.00 5.14 -6.08
C GLY A 75 8.89 6.66 -6.00
N ILE A 76 9.00 7.21 -4.80
CA ILE A 76 8.74 8.65 -4.52
C ILE A 76 9.61 9.60 -5.36
N GLU A 77 10.86 9.24 -5.66
CA GLU A 77 11.78 10.03 -6.46
C GLU A 77 11.33 10.20 -7.91
N VAL A 78 10.62 9.22 -8.47
CA VAL A 78 10.00 9.33 -9.80
C VAL A 78 8.94 10.43 -9.75
N ILE A 79 8.06 10.40 -8.75
CA ILE A 79 6.98 11.39 -8.57
C ILE A 79 7.56 12.78 -8.35
N LEU A 80 8.56 12.93 -7.47
CA LEU A 80 9.21 14.21 -7.21
C LEU A 80 9.88 14.78 -8.47
N THR A 81 10.46 13.93 -9.32
CA THR A 81 11.07 14.34 -10.58
C THR A 81 10.00 14.84 -11.56
N LEU A 82 8.91 14.09 -11.73
CA LEU A 82 7.80 14.49 -12.60
C LEU A 82 7.16 15.81 -12.13
N GLU A 83 6.93 15.98 -10.82
CA GLU A 83 6.41 17.22 -10.22
C GLU A 83 7.35 18.41 -10.41
N LYS A 84 8.66 18.21 -10.19
CA LYS A 84 9.71 19.24 -10.39
C LYS A 84 9.70 19.78 -11.82
N HIS A 85 9.48 18.92 -12.80
CA HIS A 85 9.45 19.29 -14.23
C HIS A 85 8.08 19.73 -14.72
N GLY A 86 7.03 19.62 -13.90
CA GLY A 86 5.69 20.06 -14.24
C GLY A 86 5.05 19.27 -15.38
N VAL A 87 5.46 18.01 -15.59
CA VAL A 87 4.89 17.13 -16.61
C VAL A 87 3.64 16.41 -16.08
N PRO A 88 2.63 16.11 -16.93
CA PRO A 88 1.46 15.35 -16.51
C PRO A 88 1.81 13.90 -16.19
N PHE A 89 1.29 13.36 -15.08
CA PHE A 89 1.45 11.95 -14.72
C PHE A 89 0.23 11.36 -14.01
N THR A 90 0.10 10.03 -14.03
CA THR A 90 -0.99 9.31 -13.34
C THR A 90 -0.60 8.93 -11.89
N GLY A 91 -1.61 8.72 -11.04
CA GLY A 91 -1.42 8.18 -9.70
C GLY A 91 -1.29 9.23 -8.60
N ALA A 92 -0.62 8.87 -7.51
CA ALA A 92 -0.50 9.70 -6.33
C ALA A 92 0.56 10.80 -6.50
N THR A 93 0.29 11.98 -5.96
CA THR A 93 1.28 13.06 -5.80
C THR A 93 2.21 12.80 -4.61
N SER A 94 3.32 13.52 -4.52
CA SER A 94 4.26 13.41 -3.38
C SER A 94 3.59 13.68 -2.03
N LYS A 95 2.49 14.43 -2.00
CA LYS A 95 1.71 14.75 -0.79
C LYS A 95 0.97 13.56 -0.18
N CYS A 96 0.72 12.50 -0.94
CA CYS A 96 -0.11 11.37 -0.52
C CYS A 96 0.40 10.00 -0.96
N TYR A 97 1.62 9.93 -1.50
CA TYR A 97 2.21 8.68 -1.97
C TYR A 97 2.46 7.68 -0.82
N GLU A 98 3.15 8.11 0.23
CA GLU A 98 3.52 7.25 1.36
C GLU A 98 3.18 7.90 2.72
N PRO A 99 1.89 8.15 3.02
CA PRO A 99 1.50 8.74 4.29
C PRO A 99 1.77 7.75 5.43
N THR A 100 2.21 8.28 6.56
CA THR A 100 2.33 7.47 7.77
C THR A 100 0.96 6.98 8.25
N ARG A 101 0.92 5.85 8.98
CA ARG A 101 -0.32 5.37 9.61
C ARG A 101 -0.94 6.39 10.56
N LYS A 102 -0.11 7.25 11.16
CA LYS A 102 -0.58 8.35 12.00
C LYS A 102 -1.29 9.40 11.15
N GLU A 103 -0.68 9.85 10.06
CA GLU A 103 -1.30 10.82 9.15
C GLU A 103 -2.61 10.30 8.56
N MET A 104 -2.66 9.03 8.18
CA MET A 104 -3.91 8.40 7.71
C MET A 104 -5.01 8.45 8.78
N LYS A 105 -4.70 8.10 10.04
CA LYS A 105 -5.67 8.11 11.14
C LYS A 105 -6.11 9.52 11.53
N ASP A 106 -5.19 10.47 11.50
CA ASP A 106 -5.49 11.89 11.72
C ASP A 106 -6.40 12.44 10.62
N ALA A 107 -6.16 12.06 9.36
CA ALA A 107 -7.01 12.40 8.23
C ALA A 107 -8.42 11.79 8.38
N CYS A 108 -8.53 10.50 8.75
CA CYS A 108 -9.82 9.87 9.02
C CYS A 108 -10.59 10.63 10.11
N THR A 109 -9.93 10.91 11.24
CA THR A 109 -10.53 11.64 12.36
C THR A 109 -11.01 13.03 11.95
N LYS A 110 -10.16 13.78 11.24
CA LYS A 110 -10.48 15.13 10.74
C LYS A 110 -11.71 15.14 9.83
N HIS A 111 -11.93 14.07 9.07
CA HIS A 111 -13.03 13.95 8.11
C HIS A 111 -14.21 13.11 8.63
N GLY A 112 -14.21 12.71 9.90
CA GLY A 112 -15.28 11.89 10.48
C GLY A 112 -15.38 10.48 9.89
N ILE A 113 -14.29 9.98 9.30
CA ILE A 113 -14.18 8.61 8.78
C ILE A 113 -13.81 7.70 9.94
N ALA A 114 -14.56 6.62 10.12
CA ALA A 114 -14.29 5.64 11.16
C ALA A 114 -12.92 4.96 10.93
N THR A 115 -12.15 4.82 12.00
CA THR A 115 -10.93 4.01 12.07
C THR A 115 -10.90 3.32 13.43
N PRO A 116 -10.33 2.10 13.56
CA PRO A 116 -10.28 1.42 14.84
C PRO A 116 -9.57 2.26 15.90
N THR A 117 -10.10 2.29 17.12
CA THR A 117 -9.43 2.90 18.29
C THR A 117 -8.06 2.28 18.46
N PHE A 118 -7.06 3.09 18.77
CA PHE A 118 -5.68 2.67 18.65
C PHE A 118 -4.73 3.30 19.67
N VAL A 119 -3.59 2.66 19.85
CA VAL A 119 -2.44 3.14 20.60
C VAL A 119 -1.18 2.89 19.78
N PHE A 120 -0.41 3.95 19.51
CA PHE A 120 0.98 3.81 19.10
C PHE A 120 1.84 3.55 20.35
N ALA A 121 2.47 2.38 20.39
CA ALA A 121 3.25 1.94 21.53
C ALA A 121 4.74 1.88 21.19
N LYS A 122 5.56 2.61 21.97
CA LYS A 122 7.03 2.60 21.87
C LYS A 122 7.69 1.85 23.02
N ASN A 123 6.97 1.62 24.11
CA ASN A 123 7.49 1.02 25.33
C ASN A 123 6.39 0.30 26.12
N GLU A 124 6.76 -0.32 27.24
CA GLU A 124 5.84 -1.08 28.11
C GLU A 124 4.72 -0.21 28.69
N THR A 125 5.00 1.06 29.04
CA THR A 125 3.98 1.99 29.55
C THR A 125 2.87 2.23 28.54
N ASP A 126 3.21 2.36 27.25
CA ASP A 126 2.21 2.48 26.19
C ASP A 126 1.38 1.20 26.03
N VAL A 127 2.02 0.03 26.16
CA VAL A 127 1.33 -1.26 26.09
C VAL A 127 0.34 -1.40 27.25
N GLU A 128 0.73 -1.02 28.47
CA GLU A 128 -0.18 -1.00 29.63
C GLU A 128 -1.31 0.01 29.48
N ARG A 129 -1.06 1.14 28.80
CA ARG A 129 -2.12 2.09 28.44
C ARG A 129 -3.12 1.42 27.51
N ALA A 130 -2.67 0.72 26.47
CA ALA A 130 -3.55 0.00 25.55
C ALA A 130 -4.42 -1.06 26.28
N VAL A 131 -3.86 -1.79 27.25
CA VAL A 131 -4.63 -2.75 28.09
C VAL A 131 -5.80 -2.08 28.81
N LYS A 132 -5.63 -0.81 29.23
CA LYS A 132 -6.63 -0.09 30.03
C LYS A 132 -7.66 0.65 29.17
N THR A 133 -7.28 1.06 27.95
CA THR A 133 -8.09 1.97 27.12
C THR A 133 -8.75 1.31 25.92
N LEU A 134 -8.28 0.15 25.47
CA LEU A 134 -8.82 -0.54 24.29
C LEU A 134 -9.60 -1.81 24.70
N GLN A 135 -10.54 -2.22 23.85
CA GLN A 135 -11.33 -3.44 24.04
C GLN A 135 -10.76 -4.63 23.27
N PHE A 136 -10.60 -5.77 23.93
CA PHE A 136 -10.18 -7.01 23.27
C PHE A 136 -11.32 -7.62 22.43
N PRO A 137 -11.01 -8.31 21.32
CA PRO A 137 -9.67 -8.62 20.80
C PRO A 137 -8.92 -7.38 20.26
N LEU A 138 -7.59 -7.40 20.36
CA LEU A 138 -6.72 -6.36 19.81
C LEU A 138 -5.88 -6.90 18.65
N PHE A 139 -5.42 -6.01 17.79
CA PHE A 139 -4.55 -6.31 16.67
C PHE A 139 -3.23 -5.54 16.80
N VAL A 140 -2.11 -6.27 16.82
CA VAL A 140 -0.77 -5.71 16.92
C VAL A 140 -0.04 -5.85 15.59
N LYS A 141 0.34 -4.70 15.01
CA LYS A 141 1.04 -4.64 13.73
C LYS A 141 2.17 -3.62 13.76
N HIS A 142 2.98 -3.63 12.70
CA HIS A 142 4.01 -2.61 12.50
C HIS A 142 3.39 -1.20 12.49
N HIS A 143 4.06 -0.25 13.11
CA HIS A 143 3.54 1.10 13.27
C HIS A 143 3.40 1.90 11.97
N ASN A 144 4.22 1.60 10.96
CA ASN A 144 4.28 2.36 9.72
C ASN A 144 4.68 1.54 8.47
N SER A 145 4.16 0.32 8.27
CA SER A 145 4.52 -0.51 7.10
C SER A 145 3.35 -0.78 6.17
N TYR A 146 3.72 -1.25 4.99
CA TYR A 146 2.88 -1.75 3.90
C TYR A 146 2.95 -3.29 3.82
N ALA A 147 2.27 -3.88 2.82
CA ALA A 147 2.31 -5.31 2.46
C ALA A 147 2.03 -6.36 3.57
N SER A 148 1.47 -5.97 4.72
CA SER A 148 1.24 -6.86 5.87
C SER A 148 2.54 -7.42 6.48
N VAL A 149 3.63 -6.64 6.44
CA VAL A 149 4.91 -7.02 7.05
C VAL A 149 4.71 -7.45 8.51
N ASP A 150 5.21 -8.64 8.86
CA ASP A 150 5.13 -9.27 10.18
C ASP A 150 3.72 -9.51 10.73
N ILE A 151 2.69 -9.51 9.88
CA ILE A 151 1.35 -9.93 10.28
C ILE A 151 1.27 -11.45 10.26
N SER A 152 0.92 -12.03 11.41
CA SER A 152 0.63 -13.45 11.57
C SER A 152 -0.63 -13.66 12.42
N ARG A 153 -1.07 -14.91 12.62
CA ARG A 153 -2.18 -15.20 13.55
C ARG A 153 -1.96 -14.64 14.95
N ALA A 154 -0.70 -14.53 15.39
CA ALA A 154 -0.34 -13.94 16.68
C ALA A 154 -0.55 -12.41 16.76
N SER A 155 -0.79 -11.74 15.62
CA SER A 155 -1.16 -10.32 15.59
C SER A 155 -2.52 -10.07 16.21
N LYS A 156 -3.48 -11.01 16.11
CA LYS A 156 -4.75 -10.96 16.84
C LYS A 156 -4.53 -11.50 18.25
N VAL A 157 -4.62 -10.63 19.25
CA VAL A 157 -4.40 -10.97 20.66
C VAL A 157 -5.71 -10.91 21.45
N MET A 158 -5.94 -11.93 22.26
CA MET A 158 -7.18 -12.11 23.03
C MET A 158 -7.03 -11.72 24.52
N SER A 159 -5.81 -11.40 24.97
CA SER A 159 -5.55 -11.15 26.38
C SER A 159 -4.40 -10.17 26.61
N PRO A 160 -4.33 -9.52 27.80
CA PRO A 160 -3.23 -8.64 28.16
C PRO A 160 -1.85 -9.33 28.08
N ALA A 161 -1.75 -10.60 28.48
CA ALA A 161 -0.51 -11.36 28.37
C ALA A 161 -0.10 -11.59 26.90
N GLY A 162 -1.07 -11.87 26.03
CA GLY A 162 -0.85 -11.97 24.58
C GLY A 162 -0.39 -10.64 23.99
N LEU A 163 -1.04 -9.54 24.37
CA LEU A 163 -0.70 -8.19 23.93
C LEU A 163 0.75 -7.84 24.30
N ARG A 164 1.16 -8.01 25.56
CA ARG A 164 2.53 -7.72 26.02
C ARG A 164 3.57 -8.48 25.20
N ARG A 165 3.35 -9.77 24.98
CA ARG A 165 4.27 -10.63 24.21
C ARG A 165 4.39 -10.14 22.77
N GLN A 166 3.27 -9.92 22.10
CA GLN A 166 3.28 -9.53 20.69
C GLN A 166 3.79 -8.10 20.48
N ALA A 167 3.36 -7.15 21.30
CA ALA A 167 3.83 -5.77 21.24
C ALA A 167 5.35 -5.69 21.50
N LYS A 168 5.87 -6.41 22.50
CA LYS A 168 7.32 -6.47 22.77
C LYS A 168 8.10 -7.00 21.57
N LYS A 169 7.59 -8.02 20.87
CA LYS A 169 8.20 -8.56 19.65
C LYS A 169 8.31 -7.49 18.57
N ILE A 170 7.20 -6.81 18.26
CA ILE A 170 7.13 -5.80 17.21
C ILE A 170 7.97 -4.56 17.57
N ILE A 171 7.86 -4.04 18.79
CA ILE A 171 8.64 -2.89 19.27
C ILE A 171 10.14 -3.20 19.22
N ARG A 172 10.58 -4.39 19.65
CA ARG A 172 12.00 -4.77 19.59
C ARG A 172 12.53 -4.78 18.16
N LYS A 173 11.72 -5.20 17.19
CA LYS A 173 12.13 -5.31 15.79
C LYS A 173 12.10 -3.97 15.07
N HIS A 174 11.12 -3.12 15.39
CA HIS A 174 10.76 -1.94 14.57
C HIS A 174 10.74 -0.62 15.32
N GLY A 175 11.14 -0.61 16.60
CA GLY A 175 11.12 0.55 17.48
C GLY A 175 9.73 0.94 18.01
N ALA A 176 8.65 0.54 17.34
CA ALA A 176 7.28 0.81 17.75
C ALA A 176 6.28 -0.22 17.20
N ALA A 177 5.11 -0.30 17.84
CA ALA A 177 3.96 -1.08 17.38
C ALA A 177 2.71 -0.20 17.30
N LEU A 178 1.82 -0.51 16.35
CA LEU A 178 0.46 -0.01 16.32
C LEU A 178 -0.46 -1.10 16.89
N ILE A 179 -1.14 -0.77 17.98
CA ILE A 179 -2.13 -1.62 18.65
C ILE A 179 -3.51 -1.03 18.35
N GLU A 180 -4.39 -1.83 17.77
CA GLU A 180 -5.75 -1.42 17.39
C GLU A 180 -6.79 -2.36 17.99
N GLU A 181 -8.01 -1.87 18.19
CA GLU A 181 -9.16 -2.75 18.38
C GLU A 181 -9.36 -3.59 17.12
N TYR A 182 -9.48 -4.90 17.29
CA TYR A 182 -9.75 -5.79 16.16
C TYR A 182 -11.23 -5.68 15.79
N ILE A 183 -11.49 -5.39 14.51
CA ILE A 183 -12.84 -5.31 13.97
C ILE A 183 -13.20 -6.68 13.40
N ASP A 184 -14.12 -7.36 14.07
CA ASP A 184 -14.66 -8.63 13.60
C ASP A 184 -15.71 -8.37 12.53
N GLY A 185 -15.57 -9.04 11.37
CA GLY A 185 -16.48 -8.84 10.25
C GLY A 185 -15.84 -9.19 8.90
N ILE A 186 -16.37 -8.56 7.86
CA ILE A 186 -15.91 -8.73 6.48
C ILE A 186 -14.73 -7.80 6.18
N GLU A 187 -13.82 -8.24 5.33
CA GLU A 187 -12.72 -7.42 4.80
C GLU A 187 -13.05 -7.04 3.35
N CYS A 188 -13.04 -5.75 3.02
CA CYS A 188 -13.34 -5.27 1.68
C CYS A 188 -12.31 -4.24 1.21
N THR A 189 -12.11 -4.17 -0.11
CA THR A 189 -11.37 -3.10 -0.77
C THR A 189 -12.23 -2.40 -1.81
N VAL A 190 -12.05 -1.08 -1.96
CA VAL A 190 -12.85 -0.25 -2.88
C VAL A 190 -11.90 0.48 -3.81
N LEU A 191 -12.02 0.22 -5.11
CA LEU A 191 -11.34 1.01 -6.13
C LEU A 191 -12.03 2.36 -6.28
N ILE A 192 -11.23 3.43 -6.32
CA ILE A 192 -11.68 4.79 -6.58
C ILE A 192 -10.89 5.32 -7.76
N ALA A 193 -11.58 5.88 -8.76
CA ALA A 193 -10.95 6.55 -9.89
C ALA A 193 -11.56 7.95 -10.07
N GLU A 194 -10.72 8.90 -10.47
CA GLU A 194 -11.22 10.21 -10.89
C GLU A 194 -12.14 10.06 -12.11
N THR A 195 -13.18 10.88 -12.18
CA THR A 195 -14.07 10.93 -13.34
C THR A 195 -13.70 12.12 -14.22
N PRO A 196 -13.39 11.92 -15.52
CA PRO A 196 -13.04 13.00 -16.43
C PRO A 196 -14.07 14.15 -16.38
N GLY A 197 -13.57 15.38 -16.20
CA GLY A 197 -14.39 16.59 -16.09
C GLY A 197 -15.15 16.75 -14.77
N LYS A 198 -14.92 15.89 -13.77
CA LYS A 198 -15.61 15.93 -12.46
C LYS A 198 -14.63 15.69 -11.29
N PRO A 199 -13.65 16.58 -11.05
CA PRO A 199 -12.59 16.38 -10.05
C PRO A 199 -13.11 16.21 -8.61
N ASN A 200 -14.26 16.80 -8.28
CA ASN A 200 -14.87 16.70 -6.95
C ASN A 200 -15.90 15.56 -6.83
N LYS A 201 -16.01 14.68 -7.83
CA LYS A 201 -16.96 13.55 -7.87
C LYS A 201 -16.27 12.31 -8.45
N PRO A 202 -15.30 11.72 -7.72
CA PRO A 202 -14.68 10.48 -8.15
C PRO A 202 -15.72 9.35 -8.19
N THR A 203 -15.46 8.35 -9.02
CA THR A 203 -16.28 7.14 -9.09
C THR A 203 -15.71 6.12 -8.11
N SER A 204 -16.55 5.67 -7.17
CA SER A 204 -16.29 4.49 -6.34
C SER A 204 -16.87 3.26 -7.01
N TYR A 205 -16.07 2.23 -7.20
CA TYR A 205 -16.51 0.96 -7.76
C TYR A 205 -17.14 0.07 -6.68
N ILE A 206 -17.82 -1.00 -7.11
CA ILE A 206 -18.36 -2.00 -6.19
C ILE A 206 -17.20 -2.58 -5.36
N PRO A 207 -17.29 -2.59 -4.02
CA PRO A 207 -16.28 -3.19 -3.18
C PRO A 207 -16.06 -4.66 -3.51
N VAL A 208 -14.80 -5.09 -3.53
CA VAL A 208 -14.45 -6.51 -3.56
C VAL A 208 -14.30 -6.97 -2.11
N GLN A 209 -14.96 -8.07 -1.75
CA GLN A 209 -14.95 -8.63 -0.41
C GLN A 209 -14.08 -9.89 -0.37
N TYR A 210 -13.17 -9.99 0.58
CA TYR A 210 -12.44 -11.24 0.80
C TYR A 210 -13.31 -12.26 1.54
N GLU A 211 -13.28 -13.50 1.07
CA GLU A 211 -13.82 -14.66 1.78
C GLU A 211 -12.66 -15.48 2.36
N PHE A 212 -12.62 -15.56 3.69
CA PHE A 212 -11.58 -16.30 4.41
C PHE A 212 -11.94 -17.79 4.58
N PRO A 213 -10.97 -18.71 4.48
CA PRO A 213 -11.16 -20.10 4.85
C PRO A 213 -11.66 -20.27 6.29
N GLU A 214 -12.27 -21.42 6.57
CA GLU A 214 -12.68 -21.78 7.93
C GLU A 214 -11.48 -21.71 8.90
N GLY A 215 -11.67 -21.04 10.04
CA GLY A 215 -10.63 -20.83 11.04
C GLY A 215 -9.78 -19.56 10.83
N GLU A 216 -9.89 -18.91 9.67
CA GLU A 216 -9.23 -17.64 9.38
C GLU A 216 -10.17 -16.44 9.51
N SER A 217 -9.61 -15.29 9.87
CA SER A 217 -10.41 -14.08 10.12
C SER A 217 -9.73 -12.77 9.68
N PHE A 218 -8.55 -12.86 9.06
CA PHE A 218 -7.84 -11.73 8.45
C PHE A 218 -6.67 -12.24 7.60
N LYS A 219 -6.23 -11.42 6.64
CA LYS A 219 -5.09 -11.74 5.77
C LYS A 219 -3.74 -11.62 6.51
N HIS A 220 -2.93 -12.68 6.48
CA HIS A 220 -1.57 -12.71 7.04
C HIS A 220 -0.56 -13.28 6.02
N SER A 221 0.74 -13.23 6.33
CA SER A 221 1.81 -13.61 5.39
C SER A 221 1.63 -15.02 4.80
N ASP A 222 1.38 -16.04 5.62
CA ASP A 222 1.22 -17.42 5.09
C ASP A 222 0.05 -17.53 4.10
N MET A 223 -1.05 -16.81 4.33
CA MET A 223 -2.19 -16.80 3.40
C MET A 223 -1.86 -16.12 2.06
N LYS A 224 -0.87 -15.23 2.03
CA LYS A 224 -0.42 -14.57 0.80
C LYS A 224 0.54 -15.42 -0.01
N PHE A 225 1.42 -16.15 0.67
CA PHE A 225 2.61 -16.74 0.04
C PHE A 225 2.66 -18.27 0.11
N VAL A 226 1.80 -18.90 0.92
CA VAL A 226 1.80 -20.36 1.16
C VAL A 226 0.42 -20.96 0.90
N ASP A 227 -0.65 -20.36 1.45
CA ASP A 227 -2.02 -20.90 1.39
C ASP A 227 -2.92 -20.12 0.41
N TYR A 228 -2.34 -19.53 -0.65
CA TYR A 228 -3.02 -18.60 -1.56
C TYR A 228 -4.31 -19.17 -2.17
N ASP A 229 -4.31 -20.46 -2.52
CA ASP A 229 -5.45 -21.17 -3.15
C ASP A 229 -6.73 -21.16 -2.31
N GLY A 230 -6.64 -20.89 -1.00
CA GLY A 230 -7.78 -20.82 -0.10
C GLY A 230 -8.52 -19.48 -0.11
N LEU A 231 -7.89 -18.40 -0.60
CA LEU A 231 -8.47 -17.05 -0.55
C LEU A 231 -9.40 -16.81 -1.75
N LYS A 232 -10.63 -16.36 -1.48
CA LYS A 232 -11.60 -15.99 -2.53
C LYS A 232 -11.99 -14.52 -2.42
N THR A 233 -12.53 -13.96 -3.50
CA THR A 233 -12.94 -12.54 -3.63
C THR A 233 -14.27 -12.42 -4.33
#